data_AF-A0A1A9UKL9-F1
#
_entry.id   AF-A0A1A9UKL9-F1
#
_cell.length_a   1.000
_cell.length_b   1.000
_cell.length_c   1.000
_cell.angle_alpha   90.00
_cell.angle_beta   90.00
_cell.angle_gamma   90.00
#
_symmetry.space_group_name_H-M   'P 1'
#
loop_
_entity.id
_entity.type
_entity.pdbx_description
1 polymer ?
#
loop_
_entity_poly.entity_id
_entity_poly.type
_entity_poly.pdbx_seq_one_letter_code
_entity_poly.pdbx_strand_id
1 'polypeptide(L)'
;MKKKKQVKRILFPIDPNLEITEIAYRTLKKKGPALIFENPIGYNIPVLCNLFGTKERILMGMGLNTIDSLKELGNLIAFLRSPEAPRNFRDFFNMAPKFTTILNMLTKKVKNAPCQEEIISGNKVDLSILPIMRCWPEDVAPLITWGLTITKGLYKNRQNLGIYRQQILSKNKTLIRWLPNRGGFLDFQEWLKIKNNKNKTFPVAVALGPDPATMLAAVTPIPNNISEYSFAGLLRKNKTEVVKCVSSNLEVPANSEIILEGFLHDEFSKEGPYGDHT
;
A
#
# COMPACT_ATOMS: atom_id res chain seq x y z
N MET A 1 -6.53 18.01 1.69
CA MET A 1 -7.72 17.68 2.52
C MET A 1 -8.12 18.78 3.51
N LYS A 2 -7.20 19.28 4.37
CA LYS A 2 -7.52 20.33 5.39
C LYS A 2 -8.22 21.57 4.82
N LYS A 3 -7.67 22.19 3.77
CA LYS A 3 -8.27 23.37 3.09
C LYS A 3 -9.70 23.12 2.59
N LYS A 4 -10.00 21.90 2.14
CA LYS A 4 -11.33 21.49 1.63
C LYS A 4 -12.25 20.91 2.71
N LYS A 5 -11.87 20.98 4.00
CA LYS A 5 -12.61 20.36 5.13
C LYS A 5 -12.92 18.86 4.93
N GLN A 6 -12.05 18.15 4.19
CA GLN A 6 -12.19 16.72 3.87
C GLN A 6 -11.55 15.79 4.92
N VAL A 7 -11.11 16.34 6.05
CA VAL A 7 -10.52 15.59 7.16
C VAL A 7 -10.97 16.19 8.49
N LYS A 8 -11.29 15.35 9.46
CA LYS A 8 -11.64 15.72 10.83
C LYS A 8 -10.66 15.06 11.80
N ARG A 9 -10.07 15.88 12.68
CA ARG A 9 -9.27 15.39 13.82
C ARG A 9 -10.20 15.19 15.02
N ILE A 10 -10.02 14.07 15.72
CA ILE A 10 -10.80 13.66 16.89
C ILE A 10 -9.79 13.53 18.05
N LEU A 11 -9.92 14.42 19.03
CA LEU A 11 -9.09 14.47 20.23
C LEU A 11 -9.67 13.64 21.39
N PHE A 12 -10.97 13.34 21.32
CA PHE A 12 -11.64 12.54 22.32
C PHE A 12 -11.01 11.13 22.36
N PRO A 13 -10.76 10.54 23.56
CA PRO A 13 -10.23 9.19 23.67
C PRO A 13 -11.18 8.17 23.04
N ILE A 14 -10.70 7.39 22.07
CA ILE A 14 -11.51 6.36 21.39
C ILE A 14 -10.74 5.05 21.36
N ASP A 15 -11.41 3.93 21.62
CA ASP A 15 -10.80 2.61 21.58
C ASP A 15 -10.61 2.10 20.14
N PRO A 16 -9.39 1.70 19.72
CA PRO A 16 -9.17 1.01 18.44
C PRO A 16 -9.91 -0.33 18.32
N ASN A 17 -10.31 -0.93 19.44
CA ASN A 17 -11.16 -2.10 19.49
C ASN A 17 -12.63 -1.70 19.27
N LEU A 18 -13.14 -1.93 18.05
CA LEU A 18 -14.52 -1.70 17.62
C LEU A 18 -14.95 -0.23 17.49
N GLU A 19 -14.61 0.66 18.43
CA GLU A 19 -15.19 2.03 18.45
C GLU A 19 -14.77 2.89 17.26
N ILE A 20 -13.47 2.89 16.90
CA ILE A 20 -12.98 3.59 15.70
C ILE A 20 -13.74 3.11 14.46
N THR A 21 -13.99 1.80 14.36
CA THR A 21 -14.71 1.19 13.24
C THR A 21 -16.14 1.68 13.16
N GLU A 22 -16.87 1.71 14.29
CA GLU A 22 -18.26 2.18 14.31
C GLU A 22 -18.37 3.66 13.91
N ILE A 23 -17.47 4.51 14.41
CA ILE A 23 -17.43 5.93 14.04
C ILE A 23 -17.10 6.09 12.55
N ALA A 24 -16.09 5.36 12.06
CA ALA A 24 -15.70 5.38 10.65
C ALA A 24 -16.84 4.89 9.74
N TYR A 25 -17.55 3.84 10.14
CA TYR A 25 -18.66 3.26 9.42
C TYR A 25 -19.85 4.23 9.30
N ARG A 26 -20.29 4.83 10.40
CA ARG A 26 -21.34 5.87 10.39
C ARG A 26 -20.93 7.08 9.55
N THR A 27 -19.66 7.48 9.65
CA THR A 27 -19.10 8.60 8.87
C THR A 27 -19.11 8.28 7.38
N LEU A 28 -18.70 7.07 6.98
CA LEU A 28 -18.73 6.60 5.61
C LEU A 28 -20.15 6.59 5.05
N LYS A 29 -21.13 6.05 5.78
CA LYS A 29 -22.55 6.04 5.37
C LYS A 29 -23.10 7.44 5.10
N LYS A 30 -22.64 8.43 5.87
CA LYS A 30 -23.00 9.85 5.70
C LYS A 30 -22.09 10.59 4.70
N LYS A 31 -21.21 9.88 3.98
CA LYS A 31 -20.19 10.45 3.06
C LYS A 31 -19.33 11.53 3.72
N GLY A 32 -19.05 11.36 5.01
CA GLY A 32 -18.29 12.30 5.83
C GLY A 32 -16.79 12.33 5.50
N PRO A 33 -16.02 13.15 6.24
CA PRO A 33 -14.60 13.36 5.99
C PRO A 33 -13.75 12.12 6.34
N ALA A 34 -12.49 12.13 5.93
CA ALA A 34 -11.47 11.25 6.53
C ALA A 34 -11.32 11.57 8.03
N LEU A 35 -10.95 10.59 8.84
CA LEU A 35 -10.88 10.73 10.29
C LEU A 35 -9.46 10.48 10.77
N ILE A 36 -8.94 11.37 11.60
CA ILE A 36 -7.70 11.18 12.34
C ILE A 36 -8.04 11.16 13.83
N PHE A 37 -7.89 10.01 14.46
CA PHE A 37 -8.04 9.83 15.90
C PHE A 37 -6.68 10.05 16.55
N GLU A 38 -6.54 11.13 17.30
CA GLU A 38 -5.25 11.56 17.86
C GLU A 38 -4.98 10.97 19.25
N ASN A 39 -6.02 10.44 19.88
CA ASN A 39 -5.96 9.87 21.21
C ASN A 39 -6.59 8.45 21.24
N PRO A 40 -6.02 7.48 20.49
CA PRO A 40 -6.43 6.09 20.63
C PRO A 40 -6.07 5.56 22.02
N ILE A 41 -7.05 5.01 22.74
CA ILE A 41 -6.86 4.55 24.13
C ILE A 41 -5.75 3.50 24.20
N GLY A 42 -4.72 3.76 25.00
CA GLY A 42 -3.59 2.84 25.19
C GLY A 42 -2.44 3.00 24.17
N TYR A 43 -2.51 3.97 23.25
CA TYR A 43 -1.53 4.14 22.17
C TYR A 43 -1.11 5.60 21.99
N ASN A 44 0.14 5.80 21.57
CA ASN A 44 0.70 7.13 21.28
C ASN A 44 0.72 7.48 19.77
N ILE A 45 0.33 6.55 18.91
CA ILE A 45 0.33 6.72 17.46
C ILE A 45 -1.10 7.04 17.00
N PRO A 46 -1.35 8.16 16.31
CA PRO A 46 -2.68 8.48 15.77
C PRO A 46 -3.17 7.47 14.73
N VAL A 47 -4.48 7.27 14.64
CA VAL A 47 -5.12 6.39 13.64
C VAL A 47 -5.80 7.23 12.56
N LEU A 48 -5.38 7.06 11.31
CA LEU A 48 -6.06 7.60 10.14
C LEU A 48 -6.95 6.51 9.51
N CYS A 49 -8.25 6.80 9.36
CA CYS A 49 -9.17 5.92 8.64
C CYS A 49 -10.14 6.73 7.76
N ASN A 50 -11.00 6.00 7.01
CA ASN A 50 -11.97 6.59 6.08
C ASN A 50 -11.32 7.50 5.01
N LEU A 51 -10.01 7.34 4.74
CA LEU A 51 -9.22 8.19 3.85
C LEU A 51 -9.85 8.26 2.45
N PHE A 52 -10.22 7.10 1.90
CA PHE A 52 -10.85 6.97 0.58
C PHE A 52 -12.37 6.78 0.63
N GLY A 53 -13.02 7.23 1.70
CA GLY A 53 -14.46 7.04 1.92
C GLY A 53 -15.39 7.82 0.98
N THR A 54 -14.86 8.68 0.09
CA THR A 54 -15.66 9.39 -0.92
C THR A 54 -14.96 9.37 -2.28
N LYS A 55 -15.77 9.43 -3.34
CA LYS A 55 -15.26 9.54 -4.73
C LYS A 55 -14.34 10.74 -4.90
N GLU A 56 -14.66 11.87 -4.29
CA GLU A 56 -13.82 13.08 -4.32
C GLU A 56 -12.43 12.82 -3.72
N ARG A 57 -12.33 12.15 -2.57
CA ARG A 57 -11.03 11.85 -1.95
C ARG A 57 -10.23 10.82 -2.72
N ILE A 58 -10.89 9.86 -3.37
CA ILE A 58 -10.23 8.94 -4.31
C ILE A 58 -9.60 9.72 -5.47
N LEU A 59 -10.38 10.57 -6.15
CA LEU A 59 -9.86 11.40 -7.25
C LEU A 59 -8.69 12.28 -6.80
N MET A 60 -8.83 12.95 -5.65
CA MET A 60 -7.75 13.74 -5.05
C MET A 60 -6.48 12.91 -4.81
N GLY A 61 -6.62 11.67 -4.33
CA GLY A 61 -5.49 10.77 -4.11
C GLY A 61 -4.80 10.33 -5.39
N MET A 62 -5.53 10.27 -6.51
CA MET A 62 -5.00 9.99 -7.85
C MET A 62 -4.39 11.22 -8.53
N GLY A 63 -4.40 12.40 -7.89
CA GLY A 63 -3.99 13.65 -8.54
C GLY A 63 -4.98 14.15 -9.60
N LEU A 64 -6.23 13.69 -9.56
CA LEU A 64 -7.29 14.00 -10.51
C LEU A 64 -8.31 14.97 -9.91
N ASN A 65 -8.89 15.82 -10.75
CA ASN A 65 -9.87 16.82 -10.32
C ASN A 65 -11.32 16.43 -10.64
N THR A 66 -11.53 15.62 -11.68
CA THR A 66 -12.87 15.24 -12.16
C THR A 66 -12.92 13.75 -12.52
N ILE A 67 -14.15 13.23 -12.62
CA ILE A 67 -14.39 11.86 -13.08
C ILE A 67 -13.96 11.68 -14.54
N ASP A 68 -14.11 12.71 -15.38
CA ASP A 68 -13.68 12.62 -16.78
C ASP A 68 -12.17 12.40 -16.92
N SER A 69 -11.35 12.87 -15.97
CA SER A 69 -9.91 12.56 -15.93
C SER A 69 -9.62 11.05 -15.72
N LEU A 70 -10.60 10.25 -15.27
CA LEU A 70 -10.46 8.79 -15.25
C LEU A 70 -10.46 8.19 -16.66
N LYS A 71 -11.18 8.79 -17.62
CA LYS A 71 -11.15 8.36 -19.02
C LYS A 71 -9.77 8.59 -19.64
N GLU A 72 -9.16 9.74 -19.34
CA GLU A 72 -7.80 10.06 -19.77
C GLU A 72 -6.79 9.07 -19.19
N LEU A 73 -6.94 8.69 -17.92
CA LEU A 73 -6.14 7.64 -17.30
C LEU A 73 -6.33 6.28 -18.00
N GLY A 74 -7.57 5.92 -18.34
CA GLY A 74 -7.85 4.70 -19.12
C GLY A 74 -7.16 4.69 -20.48
N ASN A 75 -7.22 5.82 -21.20
CA ASN A 75 -6.53 6.00 -22.48
C ASN A 75 -5.01 5.90 -22.33
N LEU A 76 -4.45 6.45 -21.24
CA LEU A 76 -3.03 6.35 -20.93
C LEU A 76 -2.62 4.89 -20.64
N ILE A 77 -3.41 4.14 -19.86
CA ILE A 77 -3.16 2.72 -19.60
C ILE A 77 -3.23 1.91 -20.91
N ALA A 78 -4.21 2.18 -21.76
CA ALA A 78 -4.33 1.54 -23.07
C ALA A 78 -3.11 1.83 -23.96
N PHE A 79 -2.64 3.08 -23.99
CA PHE A 79 -1.41 3.46 -24.70
C PHE A 79 -0.17 2.74 -24.15
N LEU A 80 -0.02 2.64 -22.82
CA LEU A 80 1.13 1.95 -22.20
C LEU A 80 1.14 0.45 -22.45
N ARG A 81 -0.02 -0.15 -22.73
CA ARG A 81 -0.11 -1.57 -23.10
C ARG A 81 0.45 -1.84 -24.50
N SER A 82 0.25 -0.91 -25.43
CA SER A 82 0.67 -1.04 -26.83
C SER A 82 1.17 0.30 -27.38
N PRO A 83 2.41 0.71 -27.06
CA PRO A 83 2.96 1.97 -27.57
C PRO A 83 3.22 1.86 -29.08
N GLU A 84 2.58 2.72 -29.88
CA GLU A 84 2.90 2.86 -31.30
C GLU A 84 4.21 3.63 -31.48
N ALA A 85 5.12 3.12 -32.32
CA ALA A 85 6.36 3.82 -32.66
C ALA A 85 6.05 5.06 -33.54
N PRO A 86 6.65 6.23 -33.26
CA PRO A 86 6.44 7.42 -34.06
C PRO A 86 6.95 7.18 -35.48
N ARG A 87 6.14 7.50 -36.48
CA ARG A 87 6.51 7.29 -37.89
C ARG A 87 7.27 8.48 -38.47
N ASN A 88 7.05 9.69 -37.94
CA ASN A 88 7.63 10.95 -38.45
C ASN A 88 8.06 11.93 -37.32
N PHE A 89 8.85 12.95 -37.67
CA PHE A 89 9.29 14.03 -36.74
C PHE A 89 8.13 14.77 -36.07
N ARG A 90 7.00 14.97 -36.78
CA ARG A 90 5.80 15.60 -36.20
C ARG A 90 5.18 14.75 -35.09
N ASP A 91 5.16 13.43 -35.27
CA ASP A 91 4.68 12.49 -34.26
C ASP A 91 5.61 12.47 -33.03
N PHE A 92 6.92 12.60 -33.27
CA PHE A 92 7.91 12.71 -32.20
C PHE A 92 7.67 13.96 -31.33
N PHE A 93 7.44 15.13 -31.92
CA PHE A 93 7.09 16.35 -31.16
C PHE A 93 5.78 16.20 -30.39
N ASN A 94 4.76 15.56 -30.97
CA ASN A 94 3.49 15.25 -30.29
C ASN A 94 3.67 14.24 -29.14
N MET A 95 4.73 13.43 -29.15
CA MET A 95 5.09 12.50 -28.08
C MET A 95 5.94 13.11 -26.97
N ALA A 96 6.49 14.32 -27.12
CA ALA A 96 7.34 14.94 -26.10
C ALA A 96 6.64 15.10 -24.72
N PRO A 97 5.36 15.50 -24.62
CA PRO A 97 4.63 15.48 -23.34
C PRO A 97 4.38 14.06 -22.78
N LYS A 98 4.34 13.05 -23.66
CA LYS A 98 4.27 11.64 -23.25
C LYS A 98 5.61 11.15 -22.72
N PHE A 99 6.72 11.71 -23.17
CA PHE A 99 8.06 11.37 -22.68
C PHE A 99 8.27 11.78 -21.21
N THR A 100 7.83 12.98 -20.81
CA THR A 100 7.85 13.38 -19.39
C THR A 100 6.97 12.48 -18.53
N THR A 101 5.83 12.05 -19.08
CA THR A 101 4.93 11.08 -18.45
C THR A 101 5.62 9.72 -18.25
N ILE A 102 6.35 9.22 -19.25
CA ILE A 102 7.14 7.99 -19.16
C ILE A 102 8.28 8.14 -18.14
N LEU A 103 8.96 9.30 -18.08
CA LEU A 103 10.01 9.54 -17.09
C LEU A 103 9.48 9.48 -15.65
N ASN A 104 8.23 9.88 -15.42
CA ASN A 104 7.58 9.79 -14.11
C ASN A 104 7.27 8.35 -13.68
N MET A 105 7.29 7.38 -14.61
CA MET A 105 7.13 5.95 -14.29
C MET A 105 8.37 5.33 -13.63
N LEU A 106 9.51 6.01 -13.68
CA LEU A 106 10.71 5.55 -13.00
C LEU A 106 10.62 5.79 -11.50
N THR A 107 11.18 4.88 -10.72
CA THR A 107 11.39 5.10 -9.28
C THR A 107 12.63 5.95 -9.06
N LYS A 108 12.60 6.84 -8.07
CA LYS A 108 13.77 7.58 -7.60
C LYS A 108 14.26 6.94 -6.31
N LYS A 109 15.43 6.31 -6.37
CA LYS A 109 16.05 5.72 -5.17
C LYS A 109 16.68 6.82 -4.33
N VAL A 110 16.31 6.91 -3.06
CA VAL A 110 16.92 7.82 -2.09
C VAL A 110 17.80 7.04 -1.11
N LYS A 111 18.78 7.71 -0.52
CA LYS A 111 19.69 7.09 0.46
C LYS A 111 19.14 7.16 1.88
N ASN A 112 18.48 8.28 2.22
CA ASN A 112 17.87 8.53 3.52
C ASN A 112 16.38 8.79 3.31
N ALA A 113 15.54 8.31 4.21
CA ALA A 113 14.10 8.40 4.11
C ALA A 113 13.46 8.62 5.49
N PRO A 114 12.40 9.45 5.60
CA PRO A 114 11.68 9.65 6.87
C PRO A 114 11.19 8.35 7.51
N CYS A 115 10.81 7.36 6.70
CA CYS A 115 10.35 6.06 7.18
C CYS A 115 11.40 5.19 7.89
N GLN A 116 12.66 5.68 7.96
CA GLN A 116 13.79 5.02 8.62
C GLN A 116 14.40 5.86 9.75
N GLU A 117 13.71 6.93 10.20
CA GLU A 117 14.18 7.76 11.32
C GLU A 117 14.27 6.98 12.63
N GLU A 118 13.33 6.08 12.88
CA GLU A 118 13.29 5.20 14.06
C GLU A 118 13.26 3.73 13.63
N ILE A 119 14.23 2.94 14.09
CA ILE A 119 14.36 1.52 13.71
C ILE A 119 14.34 0.64 14.96
N ILE A 120 13.31 -0.21 15.05
CA ILE A 120 13.17 -1.25 16.07
C ILE A 120 13.38 -2.62 15.41
N SER A 121 14.33 -3.41 15.91
CA SER A 121 14.73 -4.68 15.28
C SER A 121 14.94 -5.82 16.27
N GLY A 122 14.91 -7.05 15.75
CA GLY A 122 15.14 -8.28 16.53
C GLY A 122 14.09 -8.48 17.63
N ASN A 123 14.56 -8.84 18.83
CA ASN A 123 13.68 -9.18 19.96
C ASN A 123 12.88 -8.00 20.53
N LYS A 124 13.27 -6.76 20.16
CA LYS A 124 12.61 -5.52 20.57
C LYS A 124 11.34 -5.23 19.76
N VAL A 125 11.14 -5.90 18.64
CA VAL A 125 9.94 -5.71 17.81
C VAL A 125 8.71 -6.18 18.60
N ASP A 126 7.78 -5.25 18.76
CA ASP A 126 6.48 -5.48 19.37
C ASP A 126 5.39 -4.71 18.61
N LEU A 127 4.55 -5.42 17.88
CA LEU A 127 3.43 -4.89 17.10
C LEU A 127 2.32 -4.34 18.00
N SER A 128 2.30 -4.68 19.29
CA SER A 128 1.30 -4.16 20.24
C SER A 128 1.47 -2.67 20.53
N ILE A 129 2.58 -2.04 20.13
CA ILE A 129 2.73 -0.58 20.19
C ILE A 129 1.88 0.14 19.13
N LEU A 130 1.44 -0.57 18.09
CA LEU A 130 0.63 -0.02 17.01
C LEU A 130 -0.85 -0.12 17.36
N PRO A 131 -1.66 0.93 17.13
CA PRO A 131 -3.10 0.93 17.35
C PRO A 131 -3.84 0.12 16.27
N ILE A 132 -3.50 -1.15 16.12
CA ILE A 132 -4.10 -2.06 15.13
C ILE A 132 -5.53 -2.33 15.58
N MET A 133 -6.48 -2.01 14.72
CA MET A 133 -7.89 -2.08 15.05
C MET A 133 -8.40 -3.52 15.03
N ARG A 134 -9.36 -3.82 15.91
CA ARG A 134 -10.30 -4.93 15.73
C ARG A 134 -11.60 -4.35 15.19
N CYS A 135 -12.08 -4.86 14.05
CA CYS A 135 -13.15 -4.20 13.32
C CYS A 135 -14.53 -4.65 13.82
N TRP A 136 -14.71 -5.94 14.07
CA TRP A 136 -15.99 -6.52 14.44
C TRP A 136 -15.93 -7.36 15.72
N PRO A 137 -17.06 -7.50 16.46
CA PRO A 137 -17.09 -8.23 17.73
C PRO A 137 -16.61 -9.68 17.65
N GLU A 138 -16.83 -10.34 16.50
CA GLU A 138 -16.48 -11.75 16.25
C GLU A 138 -15.13 -11.91 15.52
N ASP A 139 -14.44 -10.82 15.17
CA ASP A 139 -13.11 -10.91 14.56
C ASP A 139 -12.15 -11.60 15.52
N VAL A 140 -11.35 -12.56 15.04
CA VAL A 140 -10.49 -13.39 15.91
C VAL A 140 -9.36 -12.60 16.59
N ALA A 141 -8.88 -11.52 15.98
CA ALA A 141 -7.76 -10.70 16.47
C ALA A 141 -7.72 -9.34 15.75
N PRO A 142 -6.93 -8.35 16.23
CA PRO A 142 -6.62 -7.15 15.46
C PRO A 142 -6.07 -7.46 14.05
N LEU A 143 -6.38 -6.59 13.09
CA LEU A 143 -6.12 -6.83 11.68
C LEU A 143 -5.48 -5.61 10.99
N ILE A 144 -4.32 -5.80 10.36
CA ILE A 144 -3.75 -4.79 9.46
C ILE A 144 -4.54 -4.84 8.15
N THR A 145 -5.21 -3.73 7.82
CA THR A 145 -6.12 -3.64 6.66
C THR A 145 -5.56 -2.82 5.49
N TRP A 146 -4.63 -1.89 5.75
CA TRP A 146 -4.02 -1.01 4.74
C TRP A 146 -2.49 -1.17 4.62
N GLY A 147 -2.02 -2.41 4.77
CA GLY A 147 -0.62 -2.77 4.54
C GLY A 147 -0.33 -3.05 3.07
N LEU A 148 0.48 -2.19 2.43
CA LEU A 148 1.00 -2.46 1.10
C LEU A 148 2.14 -3.47 1.25
N THR A 149 1.86 -4.73 0.95
CA THR A 149 2.84 -5.82 1.01
C THR A 149 3.69 -5.79 -0.25
N ILE A 150 5.00 -5.66 -0.07
CA ILE A 150 6.01 -5.58 -1.11
C ILE A 150 6.77 -6.90 -1.17
N THR A 151 6.81 -7.48 -2.36
CA THR A 151 7.49 -8.74 -2.66
C THR A 151 8.27 -8.64 -3.96
N LYS A 152 9.25 -9.52 -4.13
CA LYS A 152 10.01 -9.66 -5.37
C LYS A 152 10.24 -11.13 -5.68
N GLY A 153 9.69 -11.61 -6.79
CA GLY A 153 9.96 -12.94 -7.33
C GLY A 153 11.40 -13.09 -7.80
N LEU A 154 11.80 -14.32 -8.13
CA LEU A 154 13.20 -14.64 -8.45
C LEU A 154 13.62 -14.17 -9.85
N TYR A 155 12.72 -14.28 -10.82
CA TYR A 155 13.06 -14.15 -12.23
C TYR A 155 12.81 -12.74 -12.78
N LYS A 156 11.92 -11.98 -12.13
CA LYS A 156 11.48 -10.67 -12.60
C LYS A 156 12.15 -9.58 -11.79
N ASN A 157 12.63 -8.54 -12.46
CA ASN A 157 13.23 -7.40 -11.76
C ASN A 157 12.19 -6.49 -11.07
N ARG A 158 10.90 -6.64 -11.39
CA ARG A 158 9.80 -5.88 -10.78
C ARG A 158 9.60 -6.28 -9.31
N GLN A 159 9.10 -5.33 -8.52
CA GLN A 159 8.45 -5.64 -7.25
C GLN A 159 6.94 -5.60 -7.44
N ASN A 160 6.24 -6.45 -6.71
CA ASN A 160 4.80 -6.43 -6.61
C ASN A 160 4.39 -5.65 -5.36
N LEU A 161 3.36 -4.80 -5.47
CA LEU A 161 2.68 -4.19 -4.33
C LEU A 161 1.25 -4.73 -4.27
N GLY A 162 0.86 -5.29 -3.12
CA GLY A 162 -0.49 -5.80 -2.93
C GLY A 162 -1.04 -5.49 -1.54
N ILE A 163 -2.35 -5.27 -1.45
CA ILE A 163 -3.04 -5.15 -0.17
C ILE A 163 -3.56 -6.52 0.21
N TYR A 164 -2.97 -7.07 1.26
CA TYR A 164 -3.34 -8.36 1.84
C TYR A 164 -3.61 -8.09 3.32
N ARG A 165 -4.78 -8.50 3.81
CA ARG A 165 -5.10 -8.32 5.23
C ARG A 165 -4.16 -9.19 6.06
N GLN A 166 -3.70 -8.66 7.20
CA GLN A 166 -2.73 -9.36 8.04
C GLN A 166 -3.22 -9.52 9.47
N GLN A 167 -3.53 -10.75 9.87
CA GLN A 167 -3.97 -11.09 11.22
C GLN A 167 -2.78 -11.08 12.17
N ILE A 168 -2.89 -10.39 13.30
CA ILE A 168 -1.85 -10.40 14.34
C ILE A 168 -1.92 -11.72 15.11
N LEU A 169 -0.79 -12.42 15.23
CA LEU A 169 -0.67 -13.65 16.01
C LEU A 169 0.11 -13.47 17.31
N SER A 170 1.11 -12.60 17.30
CA SER A 170 1.95 -12.31 18.47
C SER A 170 2.69 -10.98 18.26
N LYS A 171 3.56 -10.61 19.22
CA LYS A 171 4.34 -9.37 19.18
C LYS A 171 5.11 -9.14 17.87
N ASN A 172 5.48 -10.17 17.13
CA ASN A 172 6.28 -10.04 15.91
C ASN A 172 5.89 -11.03 14.80
N LYS A 173 4.68 -11.61 14.86
CA LYS A 173 4.18 -12.57 13.85
C LYS A 173 2.80 -12.17 13.37
N THR A 174 2.63 -12.15 12.05
CA THR A 174 1.36 -11.94 11.38
C THR A 174 1.07 -13.06 10.39
N LEU A 175 -0.20 -13.28 10.06
CA LEU A 175 -0.61 -14.10 8.91
C LEU A 175 -0.97 -13.19 7.76
N ILE A 176 -0.34 -13.37 6.61
CA ILE A 176 -0.68 -12.64 5.39
C ILE A 176 -1.74 -13.45 4.62
N ARG A 177 -2.94 -12.88 4.48
CA ARG A 177 -4.00 -13.49 3.65
C ARG A 177 -3.98 -12.93 2.23
N TRP A 178 -3.34 -13.65 1.32
CA TRP A 178 -3.44 -13.43 -0.11
C TRP A 178 -4.30 -14.52 -0.79
N LEU A 179 -4.98 -14.15 -1.87
CA LEU A 179 -5.69 -15.12 -2.71
C LEU A 179 -4.71 -15.77 -3.71
N PRO A 180 -5.00 -16.98 -4.19
CA PRO A 180 -4.28 -17.55 -5.32
C PRO A 180 -4.26 -16.58 -6.51
N ASN A 181 -3.19 -16.62 -7.30
CA ASN A 181 -2.94 -15.74 -8.46
C ASN A 181 -2.68 -14.25 -8.17
N ARG A 182 -2.58 -13.83 -6.90
CA ARG A 182 -2.08 -12.50 -6.56
C ARG A 182 -0.56 -12.46 -6.69
N GLY A 183 0.00 -11.32 -7.11
CA GLY A 183 1.42 -11.24 -7.44
C GLY A 183 2.36 -11.65 -6.29
N GLY A 184 2.06 -11.26 -5.05
CA GLY A 184 2.86 -11.70 -3.88
C GLY A 184 2.82 -13.21 -3.64
N PHE A 185 1.67 -13.85 -3.86
CA PHE A 185 1.54 -15.31 -3.79
C PHE A 185 2.34 -16.00 -4.90
N LEU A 186 2.29 -15.47 -6.13
CA LEU A 186 3.08 -16.00 -7.25
C LEU A 186 4.58 -15.86 -7.00
N ASP A 187 5.03 -14.71 -6.48
CA ASP A 187 6.44 -14.49 -6.13
C ASP A 187 6.89 -15.49 -5.04
N PHE A 188 6.06 -15.73 -4.02
CA PHE A 188 6.34 -16.72 -2.97
C PHE A 188 6.35 -18.16 -3.52
N GLN A 189 5.41 -18.54 -4.38
CA GLN A 189 5.39 -19.84 -5.04
C GLN A 189 6.61 -20.05 -5.94
N GLU A 190 7.05 -19.03 -6.67
CA GLU A 190 8.29 -19.08 -7.45
C GLU A 190 9.49 -19.32 -6.54
N TRP A 191 9.54 -18.64 -5.38
CA TRP A 191 10.59 -18.80 -4.40
C TRP A 191 10.66 -20.21 -3.78
N LEU A 192 9.52 -20.84 -3.51
CA LEU A 192 9.44 -22.22 -2.98
C LEU A 192 10.03 -23.28 -3.92
N LYS A 193 10.10 -23.02 -5.24
CA LYS A 193 10.63 -23.98 -6.22
C LYS A 193 12.15 -24.18 -6.17
N ILE A 194 12.88 -23.38 -5.39
CA ILE A 194 14.34 -23.52 -5.27
C ILE A 194 14.66 -24.81 -4.51
N LYS A 195 15.12 -25.84 -5.24
CA LYS A 195 15.38 -27.20 -4.73
C LYS A 195 16.41 -27.31 -3.59
N ASN A 196 17.24 -26.29 -3.34
CA ASN A 196 18.29 -26.29 -2.32
C ASN A 196 18.01 -25.35 -1.13
N ASN A 197 16.75 -24.95 -0.89
CA ASN A 197 16.38 -23.92 0.09
C ASN A 197 15.91 -24.46 1.46
N LYS A 198 16.55 -25.49 2.02
CA LYS A 198 16.36 -25.76 3.46
C LYS A 198 16.87 -24.51 4.23
N ASN A 199 15.98 -23.84 4.95
CA ASN A 199 16.22 -22.66 5.79
C ASN A 199 16.34 -21.28 5.12
N LYS A 200 16.04 -21.10 3.82
CA LYS A 200 15.87 -19.73 3.33
C LYS A 200 14.51 -19.21 3.78
N THR A 201 14.44 -17.91 3.99
CA THR A 201 13.18 -17.20 4.24
C THR A 201 12.89 -16.30 3.03
N PHE A 202 11.62 -16.05 2.74
CA PHE A 202 11.21 -15.18 1.64
C PHE A 202 11.06 -13.74 2.16
N PRO A 203 11.91 -12.78 1.76
CA PRO A 203 11.83 -11.43 2.28
C PRO A 203 10.51 -10.75 1.89
N VAL A 204 9.90 -10.07 2.86
CA VAL A 204 8.68 -9.31 2.67
C VAL A 204 8.79 -8.00 3.44
N ALA A 205 8.28 -6.92 2.86
CA ALA A 205 8.08 -5.66 3.55
C ALA A 205 6.61 -5.24 3.47
N VAL A 206 6.13 -4.47 4.43
CA VAL A 206 4.77 -3.93 4.46
C VAL A 206 4.85 -2.44 4.76
N ALA A 207 4.40 -1.62 3.83
CA ALA A 207 4.33 -0.17 4.01
C ALA A 207 2.95 0.24 4.52
N LEU A 208 2.91 0.96 5.65
CA LEU A 208 1.72 1.57 6.24
C LEU A 208 1.80 3.09 6.05
N GLY A 209 0.69 3.68 5.61
CA GLY A 209 0.61 5.12 5.33
C GLY A 209 1.57 5.65 4.25
N PRO A 210 1.84 4.96 3.13
CA PRO A 210 2.55 5.60 2.02
C PRO A 210 1.67 6.66 1.35
N ASP A 211 2.24 7.37 0.38
CA ASP A 211 1.49 8.41 -0.31
C ASP A 211 0.22 7.86 -1.02
N PRO A 212 -0.86 8.66 -1.14
CA PRO A 212 -2.13 8.18 -1.68
C PRO A 212 -2.07 7.60 -3.09
N ALA A 213 -1.19 8.09 -3.96
CA ALA A 213 -1.07 7.57 -5.32
C ALA A 213 -0.47 6.17 -5.31
N THR A 214 0.48 5.88 -4.41
CA THR A 214 1.04 4.53 -4.22
C THR A 214 0.00 3.57 -3.64
N MET A 215 -0.81 4.02 -2.67
CA MET A 215 -1.93 3.23 -2.13
C MET A 215 -2.96 2.86 -3.20
N LEU A 216 -3.35 3.82 -4.03
CA LEU A 216 -4.35 3.61 -5.09
C LEU A 216 -3.79 2.81 -6.26
N ALA A 217 -2.49 2.95 -6.56
CA ALA A 217 -1.84 2.12 -7.56
C ALA A 217 -1.87 0.63 -7.20
N ALA A 218 -1.66 0.28 -5.92
CA ALA A 218 -1.67 -1.10 -5.44
C ALA A 218 -3.05 -1.80 -5.52
N VAL A 219 -4.15 -1.04 -5.67
CA VAL A 219 -5.51 -1.59 -5.84
C VAL A 219 -6.04 -1.45 -7.26
N THR A 220 -5.34 -0.71 -8.13
CA THR A 220 -5.76 -0.52 -9.52
C THR A 220 -5.32 -1.73 -10.34
N PRO A 221 -6.21 -2.30 -11.18
CA PRO A 221 -5.81 -3.37 -12.10
C PRO A 221 -4.90 -2.80 -13.19
N ILE A 222 -3.59 -3.03 -13.05
CA ILE A 222 -2.59 -2.58 -14.02
C ILE A 222 -2.03 -3.76 -14.85
N PRO A 223 -1.54 -3.52 -16.07
CA PRO A 223 -0.85 -4.52 -16.87
C PRO A 223 0.37 -5.12 -16.15
N ASN A 224 0.60 -6.43 -16.30
CA ASN A 224 1.70 -7.16 -15.64
C ASN A 224 3.12 -6.66 -15.97
N ASN A 225 3.28 -5.91 -17.06
CA ASN A 225 4.55 -5.32 -17.49
C ASN A 225 4.83 -3.95 -16.85
N ILE A 226 3.89 -3.40 -16.07
CA ILE A 226 4.03 -2.12 -15.37
C ILE A 226 4.05 -2.40 -13.87
N SER A 227 5.01 -1.84 -13.14
CA SER A 227 5.03 -1.93 -11.67
C SER A 227 4.03 -0.96 -11.05
N GLU A 228 3.50 -1.29 -9.87
CA GLU A 228 2.59 -0.40 -9.15
C GLU A 228 3.28 0.93 -8.80
N TYR A 229 4.59 0.94 -8.54
CA TYR A 229 5.35 2.17 -8.35
C TYR A 229 5.40 3.06 -9.60
N SER A 230 5.55 2.43 -10.77
CA SER A 230 5.52 3.13 -12.05
C SER A 230 4.16 3.76 -12.29
N PHE A 231 3.10 3.02 -12.00
CA PHE A 231 1.74 3.53 -12.12
C PHE A 231 1.45 4.66 -11.10
N ALA A 232 1.91 4.52 -9.86
CA ALA A 232 1.81 5.57 -8.85
C ALA A 232 2.51 6.86 -9.31
N GLY A 233 3.68 6.74 -9.96
CA GLY A 233 4.41 7.88 -10.51
C GLY A 233 3.65 8.63 -11.62
N LEU A 234 2.88 7.89 -12.44
CA LEU A 234 1.97 8.49 -13.43
C LEU A 234 0.84 9.27 -12.76
N LEU A 235 0.16 8.66 -11.80
CA LEU A 235 -0.94 9.30 -11.06
C LEU A 235 -0.46 10.59 -10.37
N ARG A 236 0.71 10.52 -9.72
CA ARG A 236 1.30 11.63 -8.97
C ARG A 236 1.95 12.69 -9.87
N LYS A 237 2.21 12.37 -11.15
CA LYS A 237 3.00 13.18 -12.10
C LYS A 237 4.42 13.48 -11.60
N ASN A 238 4.96 12.59 -10.77
CA ASN A 238 6.33 12.65 -10.28
C ASN A 238 6.79 11.26 -9.84
N LYS A 239 8.09 10.98 -9.99
CA LYS A 239 8.70 9.70 -9.65
C LYS A 239 8.37 9.31 -8.22
N THR A 240 8.04 8.03 -8.02
CA THR A 240 7.90 7.49 -6.67
C THR A 240 9.27 7.40 -6.01
N GLU A 241 9.44 8.08 -4.87
CA GLU A 241 10.66 7.99 -4.07
C GLU A 241 10.62 6.72 -3.24
N VAL A 242 11.67 5.90 -3.39
CA VAL A 242 11.81 4.63 -2.71
C VAL A 242 13.15 4.55 -2.01
N VAL A 243 13.18 3.83 -0.89
CA VAL A 243 14.38 3.55 -0.12
C VAL A 243 14.55 2.04 0.02
N LYS A 244 15.78 1.58 0.08
CA LYS A 244 16.09 0.17 0.32
C LYS A 244 15.71 -0.18 1.78
N CYS A 245 15.06 -1.32 1.96
CA CYS A 245 14.84 -1.93 3.27
C CYS A 245 16.15 -2.11 4.05
N VAL A 246 16.06 -2.10 5.37
CA VAL A 246 17.21 -2.33 6.27
C VAL A 246 17.65 -3.79 6.24
N SER A 247 16.70 -4.71 6.24
CA SER A 247 16.90 -6.16 6.39
C SER A 247 16.89 -6.94 5.07
N SER A 248 16.58 -6.29 3.94
CA SER A 248 16.46 -6.96 2.64
C SER A 248 16.83 -6.06 1.46
N ASN A 249 16.78 -6.60 0.24
CA ASN A 249 16.98 -5.83 -1.00
C ASN A 249 15.67 -5.26 -1.57
N LEU A 250 14.56 -5.33 -0.84
CA LEU A 250 13.30 -4.72 -1.26
C LEU A 250 13.36 -3.20 -1.15
N GLU A 251 12.60 -2.52 -1.99
CA GLU A 251 12.44 -1.07 -2.00
C GLU A 251 11.04 -0.68 -1.53
N VAL A 252 10.97 0.17 -0.51
CA VAL A 252 9.72 0.65 0.11
C VAL A 252 9.52 2.15 -0.17
N PRO A 253 8.29 2.68 -0.13
CA PRO A 253 8.06 4.11 -0.35
C PRO A 253 8.75 4.92 0.77
N ALA A 254 9.58 5.89 0.40
CA ALA A 254 10.42 6.63 1.34
C ALA A 254 9.62 7.45 2.37
N ASN A 255 8.42 7.89 1.99
CA ASN A 255 7.52 8.70 2.82
C ASN A 255 6.41 7.87 3.49
N SER A 256 6.62 6.57 3.69
CA SER A 256 5.68 5.76 4.47
C SER A 256 5.77 6.13 5.95
N GLU A 257 4.65 6.13 6.65
CA GLU A 257 4.64 6.41 8.10
C GLU A 257 5.32 5.28 8.89
N ILE A 258 5.07 4.02 8.52
CA ILE A 258 5.64 2.84 9.19
C ILE A 258 5.97 1.77 8.15
N ILE A 259 7.17 1.17 8.26
CA ILE A 259 7.56 -0.01 7.48
C ILE A 259 7.71 -1.20 8.42
N LEU A 260 7.03 -2.30 8.10
CA LEU A 260 7.26 -3.60 8.74
C LEU A 260 8.13 -4.44 7.80
N GLU A 261 9.33 -4.79 8.24
CA GLU A 261 10.22 -5.68 7.49
C GLU A 261 10.29 -7.05 8.14
N GLY A 262 10.30 -8.09 7.33
CA GLY A 262 10.44 -9.45 7.83
C GLY A 262 10.57 -10.46 6.70
N PHE A 263 10.12 -11.66 6.98
CA PHE A 263 10.22 -12.76 6.03
C PHE A 263 9.12 -13.79 6.26
N LEU A 264 8.84 -14.56 5.22
CA LEU A 264 7.92 -15.69 5.26
C LEU A 264 8.68 -17.00 5.29
N HIS A 265 8.10 -17.95 6.02
CA HIS A 265 8.43 -19.36 5.98
C HIS A 265 7.39 -20.10 5.15
N ASP A 266 7.69 -21.35 4.77
CA ASP A 266 6.71 -22.31 4.26
C ASP A 266 5.83 -22.86 5.40
N GLU A 267 5.21 -21.93 6.15
CA GLU A 267 4.33 -22.21 7.29
C GLU A 267 2.95 -21.63 7.01
N PHE A 268 1.92 -22.44 7.25
CA PHE A 268 0.53 -22.04 7.08
C PHE A 268 -0.22 -22.19 8.40
N SER A 269 -1.21 -21.31 8.63
CA SER A 269 -2.08 -21.39 9.80
C SER A 269 -3.49 -20.93 9.43
N LYS A 270 -4.47 -21.31 10.24
CA LYS A 270 -5.86 -20.87 10.08
C LYS A 270 -5.96 -19.37 10.35
N GLU A 271 -6.61 -18.66 9.44
CA GLU A 271 -6.89 -17.22 9.53
C GLU A 271 -8.39 -17.00 9.78
N GLY A 272 -8.74 -15.96 10.53
CA GLY A 272 -10.12 -15.60 10.87
C GLY A 272 -10.79 -16.44 11.97
N PRO A 273 -12.11 -16.28 12.17
CA PRO A 273 -13.04 -15.54 11.31
C PRO A 273 -12.83 -14.02 11.33
N TYR A 274 -13.30 -13.38 10.25
CA TYR A 274 -13.31 -11.93 10.08
C TYR A 274 -14.54 -11.52 9.27
N GLY A 275 -15.19 -10.43 9.67
CA GLY A 275 -16.14 -9.75 8.78
C GLY A 275 -15.45 -9.25 7.52
N ASP A 276 -16.10 -9.36 6.36
CA ASP A 276 -15.56 -8.84 5.10
C ASP A 276 -16.53 -7.89 4.40
N HIS A 277 -16.49 -7.81 3.08
CA HIS A 277 -17.27 -6.86 2.29
C HIS A 277 -18.67 -7.38 1.94
N THR A 278 -18.98 -8.64 2.32
CA THR A 278 -20.26 -9.31 2.06
C THR A 278 -21.28 -9.09 3.18
#